data_AF-A0AAP0R4G8-F1
#
_entry.id   AF-A0AAP0R4G8-F1
#
_cell.length_a   1.000
_cell.length_b   1.000
_cell.length_c   1.000
_cell.angle_alpha   90.00
_cell.angle_beta   90.00
_cell.angle_gamma   90.00
#
_symmetry.space_group_name_H-M   'P 1'
#
loop_
_entity.id
_entity.type
_entity.pdbx_description
1 polymer ?
#
loop_
_entity_poly.entity_id
_entity_poly.type
_entity_poly.pdbx_seq_one_letter_code
_entity_poly.pdbx_strand_id
1 'polypeptide(L)'
;MQEVTRLVNLYKERGEQVSLTITGHSLGGALALLNAYEAAAALPGLPISVISFGAPRVGNIAFRDELHQMGVKTLRVVVKQDVVPKMPGLVFNEGLQLFDDITGTLEWVYTHVGAELKLDVRSSPYLKRGGFNFLGFHSLETYLHLVDGFAEHKRNVSIGGSKGCSFGEQGM
;
A
#
# COMPACT_ATOMS: atom_id res chain seq x y z
N MET A 1 2.82 -7.16 -18.35
CA MET A 1 3.87 -8.11 -17.92
C MET A 1 5.04 -8.30 -18.88
N GLN A 2 4.88 -8.11 -20.19
CA GLN A 2 5.96 -8.33 -21.19
C GLN A 2 7.29 -7.65 -20.84
N GLU A 3 7.27 -6.36 -20.50
CA GLU A 3 8.50 -5.60 -20.21
C GLU A 3 9.18 -6.04 -18.91
N VAL A 4 8.40 -6.34 -17.86
CA VAL A 4 8.94 -6.85 -16.59
C VAL A 4 9.65 -8.19 -16.82
N THR A 5 9.02 -9.10 -17.57
CA THR A 5 9.65 -10.39 -17.93
C THR A 5 10.93 -10.19 -18.74
N ARG A 6 10.92 -9.28 -19.72
CA ARG A 6 12.10 -8.95 -20.54
C ARG A 6 13.27 -8.48 -19.67
N LEU A 7 13.02 -7.55 -18.74
CA LEU A 7 14.04 -7.02 -17.83
C LEU A 7 14.54 -8.08 -16.85
N VAL A 8 13.64 -8.87 -16.26
CA VAL A 8 14.03 -9.94 -15.33
C VAL A 8 14.93 -10.97 -16.01
N ASN A 9 14.60 -11.38 -17.24
CA ASN A 9 15.44 -12.31 -18.01
C ASN A 9 16.79 -11.69 -18.36
N LEU A 10 16.81 -10.44 -18.83
CA LEU A 10 18.04 -9.72 -19.20
C LEU A 10 19.05 -9.69 -18.04
N TYR A 11 18.61 -9.37 -16.82
CA TYR A 11 19.51 -9.29 -15.66
C TYR A 11 19.86 -10.67 -15.09
N LYS A 12 18.93 -11.65 -15.13
CA LYS A 12 19.24 -13.04 -14.75
C LYS A 12 20.29 -13.67 -15.67
N GLU A 13 20.22 -13.43 -16.98
CA GLU A 13 21.21 -13.91 -17.96
C GLU A 13 22.61 -13.33 -17.71
N ARG A 14 22.70 -12.16 -17.07
CA ARG A 14 23.96 -11.54 -16.62
C ARG A 14 24.48 -12.10 -15.30
N GLY A 15 23.76 -13.04 -14.69
CA GLY A 15 24.11 -13.61 -13.38
C GLY A 15 23.75 -12.72 -12.19
N GLU A 16 22.91 -11.70 -12.38
CA GLU A 16 22.50 -10.78 -11.32
C GLU A 16 21.33 -11.34 -10.51
N GLN A 17 21.27 -10.99 -9.21
CA GLN A 17 20.09 -11.26 -8.39
C GLN A 17 19.03 -10.19 -8.65
N VAL A 18 17.82 -10.60 -8.99
CA VAL A 18 16.72 -9.70 -9.36
C VAL A 18 15.55 -9.87 -8.40
N SER A 19 14.95 -8.76 -7.99
CA SER A 19 13.68 -8.71 -7.25
C SER A 19 12.77 -7.67 -7.89
N LEU A 20 11.45 -7.85 -7.78
CA LEU A 20 10.46 -6.92 -8.28
C LEU A 20 9.75 -6.22 -7.11
N THR A 21 9.78 -4.88 -7.10
CA THR A 21 8.98 -4.08 -6.17
C THR A 21 7.93 -3.31 -6.94
N ILE A 22 6.67 -3.44 -6.53
CA ILE A 22 5.54 -2.73 -7.12
C ILE A 22 4.98 -1.79 -6.05
N THR A 23 4.77 -0.53 -6.43
CA THR A 23 4.26 0.49 -5.52
C THR A 23 3.08 1.22 -6.14
N GLY A 24 2.24 1.77 -5.29
CA GLY A 24 1.10 2.55 -5.73
C GLY A 24 0.37 3.24 -4.59
N HIS A 25 -0.24 4.36 -4.92
CA HIS A 25 -1.06 5.16 -4.01
C HIS A 25 -2.53 5.03 -4.38
N SER A 26 -3.42 5.00 -3.38
CA SER A 26 -4.87 4.93 -3.60
C SER A 26 -5.26 3.72 -4.48
N LEU A 27 -6.02 3.92 -5.56
CA LEU A 27 -6.31 2.92 -6.59
C LEU A 27 -5.04 2.27 -7.17
N GLY A 28 -3.96 3.03 -7.33
CA GLY A 28 -2.68 2.50 -7.79
C GLY A 28 -2.11 1.45 -6.84
N GLY A 29 -2.36 1.56 -5.53
CA GLY A 29 -1.96 0.55 -4.56
C GLY A 29 -2.78 -0.74 -4.68
N ALA A 30 -4.04 -0.64 -5.07
CA ALA A 30 -4.86 -1.80 -5.39
C ALA A 30 -4.38 -2.51 -6.67
N LEU A 31 -4.10 -1.73 -7.72
CA LEU A 31 -3.53 -2.24 -8.97
C LEU A 31 -2.14 -2.86 -8.76
N ALA A 32 -1.33 -2.30 -7.86
CA ALA A 32 -0.03 -2.85 -7.51
C ALA A 32 -0.15 -4.28 -6.96
N LEU A 33 -1.16 -4.57 -6.15
CA LEU A 33 -1.38 -5.90 -5.58
C LEU A 33 -1.87 -6.90 -6.64
N LEU A 34 -2.76 -6.48 -7.54
CA LEU A 34 -3.21 -7.31 -8.67
C LEU A 34 -2.04 -7.61 -9.62
N ASN A 35 -1.19 -6.62 -9.90
CA ASN A 35 -0.03 -6.83 -10.76
C ASN A 35 1.03 -7.72 -10.09
N ALA A 36 1.13 -7.70 -8.76
CA ALA A 36 2.01 -8.62 -8.02
C ALA A 36 1.56 -10.08 -8.17
N TYR A 37 0.24 -10.33 -8.15
CA TYR A 37 -0.32 -11.65 -8.44
C TYR A 37 0.05 -12.10 -9.87
N GLU A 38 -0.18 -11.25 -10.87
CA GLU A 38 0.20 -11.56 -12.26
C GLU A 38 1.70 -11.84 -12.41
N ALA A 39 2.54 -11.04 -11.73
CA ALA A 39 3.99 -11.20 -11.76
C ALA A 39 4.45 -12.51 -11.09
N ALA A 40 3.84 -12.87 -9.96
CA ALA A 40 4.18 -14.10 -9.25
C ALA A 40 3.80 -15.35 -10.05
N ALA A 41 2.66 -15.31 -10.74
CA ALA A 41 2.25 -16.38 -11.66
C ALA A 41 3.15 -16.47 -12.90
N ALA A 42 3.53 -15.32 -13.49
CA ALA A 42 4.34 -15.29 -14.71
C ALA A 42 5.84 -15.56 -14.47
N LEU A 43 6.35 -15.27 -13.28
CA LEU A 43 7.78 -15.33 -12.93
C LEU A 43 7.97 -16.11 -11.62
N PRO A 44 7.70 -17.43 -11.61
CA PRO A 44 7.79 -18.24 -10.40
C PRO A 44 9.20 -18.18 -9.80
N GLY A 45 9.26 -18.03 -8.47
CA GLY A 45 10.51 -17.91 -7.71
C GLY A 45 11.19 -16.55 -7.74
N LEU A 46 10.64 -15.54 -8.44
CA LEU A 46 11.11 -14.17 -8.34
C LEU A 46 10.69 -13.57 -6.97
N PRO A 47 11.61 -12.99 -6.18
CA PRO A 47 11.23 -12.23 -4.99
C PRO A 47 10.39 -11.01 -5.38
N ILE A 48 9.13 -10.98 -4.96
CA ILE A 48 8.19 -9.91 -5.26
C ILE A 48 7.73 -9.23 -3.97
N SER A 49 7.77 -7.90 -3.97
CA SER A 49 7.23 -7.09 -2.87
C SER A 49 6.30 -5.99 -3.35
N VAL A 50 5.28 -5.70 -2.55
CA VAL A 50 4.33 -4.61 -2.76
C VAL A 50 4.43 -3.61 -1.62
N ILE A 51 4.59 -2.32 -1.94
CA ILE A 51 4.50 -1.23 -0.96
C ILE A 51 3.37 -0.31 -1.41
N SER A 52 2.26 -0.28 -0.67
CA SER A 52 1.10 0.51 -1.05
C SER A 52 0.82 1.64 -0.07
N PHE A 53 0.41 2.81 -0.56
CA PHE A 53 0.07 3.97 0.25
C PHE A 53 -1.43 4.27 0.17
N GLY A 54 -2.15 4.19 1.29
CA GLY A 54 -3.58 4.51 1.31
C GLY A 54 -4.45 3.63 0.41
N ALA A 55 -4.01 2.41 0.12
CA ALA A 55 -4.73 1.51 -0.78
C ALA A 55 -6.02 0.98 -0.15
N PRO A 56 -7.12 0.88 -0.91
CA PRO A 56 -8.33 0.18 -0.46
C PRO A 56 -8.07 -1.33 -0.35
N ARG A 57 -9.02 -2.06 0.23
CA ARG A 57 -8.95 -3.53 0.29
C ARG A 57 -9.11 -4.14 -1.10
N VAL A 58 -8.36 -5.21 -1.38
CA VAL A 58 -8.37 -5.90 -2.67
C VAL A 58 -8.42 -7.40 -2.43
N GLY A 59 -9.46 -8.04 -2.95
CA GLY A 59 -9.67 -9.48 -2.87
C GLY A 59 -10.23 -9.95 -1.53
N ASN A 60 -10.64 -11.21 -1.51
CA ASN A 60 -11.15 -11.93 -0.34
C ASN A 60 -10.02 -12.70 0.37
N ILE A 61 -10.38 -13.55 1.33
CA ILE A 61 -9.43 -14.38 2.09
C ILE A 61 -8.63 -15.31 1.16
N ALA A 62 -9.28 -15.91 0.16
CA ALA A 62 -8.61 -16.80 -0.79
C ALA A 62 -7.50 -16.05 -1.57
N PHE A 63 -7.77 -14.83 -2.03
CA PHE A 63 -6.76 -14.02 -2.71
C PHE A 63 -5.56 -13.67 -1.82
N ARG A 64 -5.81 -13.37 -0.54
CA ARG A 64 -4.73 -13.15 0.44
C ARG A 64 -3.87 -14.40 0.59
N ASP A 65 -4.49 -15.55 0.76
CA ASP A 65 -3.80 -16.81 1.04
C ASP A 65 -3.02 -17.29 -0.18
N GLU A 66 -3.54 -17.06 -1.38
CA GLU A 66 -2.85 -17.33 -2.64
C GLU A 66 -1.58 -16.47 -2.78
N LEU A 67 -1.68 -15.15 -2.58
CA LEU A 67 -0.51 -14.27 -2.62
C LEU A 67 0.55 -14.64 -1.57
N HIS A 68 0.11 -15.08 -0.39
CA HIS A 68 1.01 -15.55 0.65
C HIS A 68 1.75 -16.83 0.23
N GLN A 69 1.03 -17.80 -0.34
CA GLN A 69 1.61 -19.05 -0.87
C GLN A 69 2.58 -18.81 -2.02
N MET A 70 2.27 -17.83 -2.89
CA MET A 70 3.16 -17.38 -3.96
C MET A 70 4.42 -16.65 -3.45
N GLY A 71 4.53 -16.39 -2.14
CA GLY A 71 5.69 -15.74 -1.53
C GLY A 71 5.74 -14.22 -1.72
N VAL A 72 4.62 -13.59 -2.10
CA VAL A 72 4.54 -12.14 -2.28
C VAL A 72 4.53 -11.43 -0.92
N LYS A 73 5.45 -10.48 -0.74
CA LYS A 73 5.55 -9.69 0.50
C LYS A 73 4.87 -8.34 0.34
N THR A 74 3.80 -8.10 1.10
CA THR A 74 3.05 -6.83 1.02
C THR A 74 3.22 -6.00 2.29
N LEU A 75 3.54 -4.71 2.13
CA LEU A 75 3.54 -3.68 3.16
C LEU A 75 2.54 -2.58 2.79
N ARG A 76 1.56 -2.37 3.65
CA ARG A 76 0.56 -1.31 3.49
C ARG A 76 0.87 -0.16 4.44
N VAL A 77 1.19 0.99 3.88
CA VAL A 77 1.30 2.24 4.62
C VAL A 77 -0.10 2.86 4.69
N VAL A 78 -0.59 3.07 5.91
CA VAL A 78 -1.94 3.62 6.15
C VAL A 78 -1.85 4.82 7.10
N VAL A 79 -2.60 5.87 6.82
CA VAL A 79 -2.76 7.02 7.72
C VAL A 79 -4.07 6.87 8.49
N LYS A 80 -4.05 7.00 9.82
CA LYS A 80 -5.26 6.79 10.67
C LYS A 80 -6.44 7.67 10.27
N GLN A 81 -6.17 8.90 9.84
CA GLN A 81 -7.16 9.90 9.44
C GLN A 81 -7.63 9.72 7.99
N ASP A 82 -7.02 8.82 7.23
CA ASP A 82 -7.43 8.49 5.88
C ASP A 82 -8.58 7.45 5.91
N VAL A 83 -9.64 7.73 5.16
CA VAL A 83 -10.83 6.87 5.07
C VAL A 83 -10.77 5.92 3.88
N VAL A 84 -9.90 6.15 2.90
CA VAL A 84 -9.82 5.32 1.68
C VAL A 84 -9.43 3.86 1.99
N PRO A 85 -8.46 3.56 2.88
CA PRO A 85 -8.15 2.18 3.24
C PRO A 85 -9.32 1.40 3.88
N LYS A 86 -10.34 2.11 4.39
CA LYS A 86 -11.53 1.49 5.00
C LYS A 86 -12.55 1.02 3.96
N MET A 87 -12.40 1.43 2.70
CA MET A 87 -13.26 1.02 1.60
C MET A 87 -12.78 -0.31 0.96
N PRO A 88 -13.71 -1.18 0.50
CA PRO A 88 -15.17 -1.09 0.60
C PRO A 88 -15.66 -1.44 2.01
N GLY A 89 -16.45 -0.57 2.66
CA GLY A 89 -17.07 -0.85 3.97
C GLY A 89 -17.48 0.36 4.80
N LEU A 90 -18.67 0.91 4.50
CA LEU A 90 -19.69 1.53 5.40
C LEU A 90 -20.74 2.33 4.61
N VAL A 91 -20.42 2.82 3.40
CA VAL A 91 -21.35 3.62 2.56
C VAL A 91 -22.00 2.79 1.44
N PHE A 92 -21.46 1.61 1.12
CA PHE A 92 -22.05 0.68 0.14
C PHE A 92 -23.12 -0.26 0.74
N ASN A 93 -23.50 -0.06 2.01
CA ASN A 93 -24.44 -0.92 2.72
C ASN A 93 -25.91 -0.78 2.27
N GLU A 94 -26.25 0.22 1.45
CA GLU A 94 -27.65 0.39 1.01
C GLU A 94 -27.95 -0.33 -0.32
N GLY A 95 -26.97 -0.56 -1.19
CA GLY A 95 -27.15 -1.29 -2.46
C GLY A 95 -26.88 -2.80 -2.39
N LEU A 96 -26.22 -3.27 -1.33
CA LEU A 96 -25.75 -4.66 -1.20
C LEU A 96 -26.61 -5.55 -0.29
N GLN A 97 -27.57 -4.99 0.46
CA GLN A 97 -28.48 -5.76 1.32
C GLN A 97 -29.28 -6.82 0.54
N LEU A 98 -29.52 -6.63 -0.76
CA LEU A 98 -30.20 -7.61 -1.60
C LEU A 98 -29.33 -8.84 -1.94
N PHE A 99 -28.00 -8.71 -1.86
CA PHE A 99 -27.05 -9.78 -2.19
C PHE A 99 -26.59 -10.58 -0.97
N ASP A 100 -26.70 -10.01 0.23
CA ASP A 100 -26.34 -10.65 1.50
C ASP A 100 -27.25 -11.85 1.83
N ASP A 101 -28.54 -11.77 1.51
CA ASP A 101 -29.50 -12.88 1.71
C ASP A 101 -29.28 -14.06 0.75
N ILE A 102 -28.56 -13.85 -0.37
CA ILE A 102 -28.35 -14.86 -1.41
C ILE A 102 -27.03 -15.61 -1.23
N THR A 103 -25.98 -14.94 -0.75
CA THR A 103 -24.59 -15.45 -0.91
C THR A 103 -23.90 -15.90 0.38
N GLY A 104 -24.50 -15.66 1.54
CA GLY A 104 -23.85 -15.98 2.82
C GLY A 104 -22.68 -15.03 3.13
N THR A 105 -22.75 -14.42 4.29
CA THR A 105 -21.95 -13.26 4.76
C THR A 105 -20.43 -13.46 4.89
N LEU A 106 -19.85 -14.56 4.39
CA LEU A 106 -18.47 -14.97 4.72
C LEU A 106 -17.48 -14.94 3.54
N GLU A 107 -17.92 -15.05 2.28
CA GLU A 107 -16.98 -15.08 1.13
C GLU A 107 -16.61 -13.71 0.54
N TRP A 108 -17.39 -12.66 0.83
CA TRP A 108 -17.24 -11.33 0.23
C TRP A 108 -16.47 -10.31 1.06
N VAL A 109 -15.97 -10.69 2.24
CA VAL A 109 -15.25 -9.74 3.11
C VAL A 109 -13.89 -9.43 2.51
N TYR A 110 -13.82 -8.31 1.79
CA TYR A 110 -12.57 -7.76 1.30
C TYR A 110 -11.57 -7.68 2.45
N THR A 111 -10.42 -8.32 2.25
CA THR A 111 -9.41 -8.52 3.28
C THR A 111 -8.14 -7.78 2.90
N HIS A 112 -7.46 -7.25 3.91
CA HIS A 112 -6.15 -6.66 3.72
C HIS A 112 -5.08 -7.75 3.56
N VAL A 113 -4.19 -7.59 2.57
CA VAL A 113 -3.05 -8.47 2.35
C VAL A 113 -1.78 -7.84 2.92
N GLY A 114 -0.99 -8.62 3.65
CA GLY A 114 0.32 -8.23 4.16
C GLY A 114 0.33 -7.44 5.47
N ALA A 115 1.52 -6.97 5.82
CA ALA A 115 1.79 -6.20 7.04
C ALA A 115 1.32 -4.74 6.89
N GLU A 116 0.98 -4.11 8.02
CA GLU A 116 0.50 -2.73 8.05
C GLU A 116 1.45 -1.82 8.84
N LEU A 117 1.84 -0.72 8.21
CA LEU A 117 2.52 0.40 8.86
C LEU A 117 1.51 1.54 9.08
N LYS A 118 1.04 1.68 10.32
CA LYS A 118 0.10 2.74 10.72
C LYS A 118 0.85 4.03 11.06
N LEU A 119 0.51 5.11 10.35
CA LEU A 119 1.01 6.46 10.58
C LEU A 119 -0.11 7.35 11.12
N ASP A 120 0.26 8.37 11.89
CA ASP A 120 -0.68 9.30 12.52
C ASP A 120 -0.31 10.72 12.16
N VAL A 121 -1.21 11.46 11.50
CA VAL A 121 -0.99 12.87 11.15
C VAL A 121 -0.58 13.71 12.38
N ARG A 122 -1.08 13.34 13.57
CA ARG A 122 -0.80 14.04 14.83
C ARG A 122 0.67 13.93 15.26
N SER A 123 1.42 12.96 14.74
CA SER A 123 2.84 12.80 15.08
C SER A 123 3.72 13.89 14.47
N SER A 124 3.23 14.61 13.45
CA SER A 124 3.96 15.73 12.87
C SER A 124 3.48 17.08 13.43
N PRO A 125 4.38 17.98 13.86
CA PRO A 125 4.01 19.36 14.18
C PRO A 125 3.72 20.20 12.93
N TYR A 126 4.14 19.74 11.75
CA TYR A 126 4.03 20.47 10.47
C TYR A 126 2.69 20.26 9.76
N LEU A 127 1.93 19.21 10.13
CA LEU A 127 0.62 18.93 9.55
C LEU A 127 -0.48 19.61 10.37
N LYS A 128 -1.44 20.24 9.68
CA LYS A 128 -2.56 20.95 10.32
C LYS A 128 -3.38 20.01 11.21
N ARG A 129 -3.58 20.40 12.47
CA ARG A 129 -4.29 19.60 13.50
C ARG A 129 -5.81 19.84 13.55
N GLY A 130 -6.37 20.65 12.66
CA GLY A 130 -7.80 21.00 12.65
C GLY A 130 -8.37 21.16 11.23
N GLY A 131 -9.59 20.67 11.03
CA GLY A 131 -10.36 20.76 9.78
C GLY A 131 -10.65 19.39 9.13
N PHE A 132 -11.80 19.25 8.49
CA PHE A 132 -12.21 18.09 7.68
C PHE A 132 -11.42 18.01 6.36
N ASN A 133 -10.08 17.94 6.42
CA ASN A 133 -9.26 17.84 5.21
C ASN A 133 -9.00 16.38 4.81
N PHE A 134 -10.09 15.67 4.47
CA PHE A 134 -10.02 14.27 4.04
C PHE A 134 -9.11 14.06 2.82
N LEU A 135 -9.13 14.99 1.86
CA LEU A 135 -8.26 14.95 0.68
C LEU A 135 -6.78 15.16 1.06
N GLY A 136 -6.48 16.06 1.99
CA GLY A 136 -5.12 16.29 2.48
C GLY A 136 -4.53 15.08 3.19
N PHE A 137 -5.33 14.35 3.98
CA PHE A 137 -4.87 13.12 4.63
C PHE A 137 -4.65 11.96 3.67
N HIS A 138 -5.35 11.97 2.53
CA HIS A 138 -5.16 10.99 1.47
C HIS A 138 -4.04 11.36 0.48
N SER A 139 -3.46 12.57 0.53
CA SER A 139 -2.36 12.95 -0.35
C SER A 139 -1.12 12.08 -0.12
N LEU A 140 -0.50 11.59 -1.20
CA LEU A 140 0.75 10.84 -1.14
C LEU A 140 1.86 11.63 -0.42
N GLU A 141 1.87 12.96 -0.52
CA GLU A 141 2.84 13.81 0.18
C GLU A 141 2.70 13.69 1.70
N THR A 142 1.47 13.64 2.22
CA THR A 142 1.20 13.42 3.65
C THR A 142 1.75 12.06 4.10
N TYR A 143 1.57 11.03 3.28
CA TYR A 143 2.11 9.71 3.53
C TYR A 143 3.64 9.72 3.60
N LEU A 144 4.30 10.31 2.61
CA LEU A 144 5.77 10.36 2.53
C LEU A 144 6.37 11.19 3.67
N HIS A 145 5.75 12.32 4.01
CA HIS A 145 6.12 13.17 5.15
C HIS A 145 6.06 12.40 6.47
N LEU A 146 4.99 11.62 6.68
CA LEU A 146 4.85 10.83 7.89
C LEU A 146 5.82 9.64 7.94
N VAL A 147 6.16 9.04 6.79
CA VAL A 147 7.20 8.00 6.71
C VAL A 147 8.57 8.56 7.09
N ASP A 148 8.91 9.75 6.58
CA ASP A 148 10.19 10.41 6.87
C ASP A 148 10.33 10.72 8.38
N GLY A 149 9.31 11.36 8.96
CA GLY A 149 9.28 11.63 10.40
C GLY A 149 9.23 10.37 11.28
N PHE A 150 8.63 9.28 10.81
CA PHE A 150 8.65 7.99 11.52
C PHE A 150 10.05 7.37 11.56
N ALA A 151 10.81 7.49 10.46
CA ALA A 151 12.19 7.04 10.41
C ALA A 151 13.08 7.85 11.37
N GLU A 152 12.86 9.16 11.50
CA GLU A 152 13.58 10.01 12.46
C GLU A 152 13.28 9.64 13.92
N HIS A 153 12.01 9.38 14.25
CA HIS A 153 11.63 8.98 15.61
C HIS A 153 12.27 7.65 16.03
N LYS A 154 12.49 6.72 15.08
CA LYS A 154 13.27 5.49 15.31
C LYS A 154 14.78 5.70 15.26
N ARG A 155 15.30 6.68 14.50
CA ARG A 155 16.73 7.03 14.43
C ARG A 155 17.27 7.77 15.67
N ASN A 156 16.40 8.23 16.57
CA ASN A 156 16.81 8.56 17.95
C ASN A 156 17.24 7.32 18.76
N VAL A 157 17.10 6.12 18.20
CA VAL A 157 18.01 5.00 18.44
C VAL A 157 19.09 5.07 17.35
N SER A 158 20.17 5.76 17.70
CA SER A 158 21.41 6.05 16.96
C SER A 158 21.67 5.24 15.68
N ILE A 159 21.75 5.91 14.51
CA ILE A 159 22.95 6.04 13.65
C ILE A 159 22.82 7.35 12.84
N GLY A 160 23.86 8.18 12.88
CA GLY A 160 23.88 9.54 12.35
C GLY A 160 23.75 9.67 10.82
N GLY A 161 23.05 10.71 10.39
CA GLY A 161 22.89 11.11 9.00
C GLY A 161 21.77 12.14 8.83
N SER A 162 22.12 13.42 9.01
CA SER A 162 21.23 14.57 8.84
C SER A 162 20.99 14.85 7.35
N LYS A 163 19.72 14.93 6.92
CA LYS A 163 19.29 15.72 5.76
C LYS A 163 17.94 16.36 6.06
N GLY A 164 17.90 17.69 5.94
CA GLY A 164 16.79 18.52 6.40
C GLY A 164 15.59 18.53 5.46
N CYS A 165 14.42 18.78 6.06
CA CYS A 165 13.15 18.98 5.37
C CYS A 165 13.09 20.40 4.78
N SER A 166 13.05 20.49 3.46
CA SER A 166 12.45 21.63 2.76
C SER A 166 11.75 21.11 1.52
N PHE A 167 10.43 21.02 1.58
CA PHE A 167 9.58 21.04 0.39
C PHE A 167 8.67 22.26 0.57
N GLY A 168 9.14 23.37 0.01
CA GLY A 168 8.42 24.64 -0.04
C GLY A 168 7.26 24.58 -1.03
N GLU A 169 6.15 25.15 -0.57
CA GLU A 169 5.12 25.89 -1.31
C GLU A 169 5.12 25.76 -2.85
N GLN A 170 4.10 25.09 -3.38
CA GLN A 170 3.49 25.50 -4.65
C GLN A 170 1.96 25.44 -4.54
N GLY A 171 1.31 26.57 -4.80
CA GLY A 171 -0.12 26.65 -5.06
C GLY A 171 -0.86 27.74 -4.27
N MET A 172 -0.71 29.00 -4.70
CA MET A 172 -1.83 29.94 -4.74
C MET A 172 -2.44 29.90 -6.13
#